data_AF-A0A2W3Z0R5-F1
#
_entry.id   AF-A0A2W3Z0R5-F1
#
_cell.length_a   1.000
_cell.length_b   1.000
_cell.length_c   1.000
_cell.angle_alpha   90.00
_cell.angle_beta   90.00
_cell.angle_gamma   90.00
#
_symmetry.space_group_name_H-M   'P 1'
#
loop_
_entity.id
_entity.type
_entity.pdbx_description
1 polymer ?
#
loop_
_entity_poly.entity_id
_entity_poly.type
_entity_poly.pdbx_seq_one_letter_code
_entity_poly.pdbx_strand_id
1 'polypeptide(L)'
;MKKITTKMFISLLENKEERFAVIINHWFYYIEKGRVYRFQQHSSTKMLTILGSFYEDEIDSETMVVELKKSIINQIQYDWFTDVWMETIVERVSRSPYDLEVFFF
;
A
#
# COMPACT_ATOMS: atom_id res chain seq x y z
N MET A 1 5.01 0.65 -10.20
CA MET A 1 5.46 1.04 -8.85
C MET A 1 6.28 2.32 -8.94
N LYS A 2 6.11 3.25 -8.00
CA LYS A 2 6.89 4.49 -7.92
C LYS A 2 7.47 4.65 -6.51
N LYS A 3 8.70 5.14 -6.42
CA LYS A 3 9.31 5.56 -5.15
C LYS A 3 8.93 7.01 -4.88
N ILE A 4 8.45 7.30 -3.67
CA ILE A 4 8.11 8.64 -3.24
C ILE A 4 8.74 8.93 -1.88
N THR A 5 9.06 10.21 -1.66
CA THR A 5 9.57 10.64 -0.35
C THR A 5 8.44 10.64 0.69
N THR A 6 8.81 10.58 1.97
CA THR A 6 7.86 10.73 3.08
C THR A 6 7.03 12.01 2.99
N LYS A 7 7.64 13.12 2.56
CA LYS A 7 6.92 14.41 2.38
C LYS A 7 5.83 14.29 1.32
N MET A 8 6.13 13.67 0.18
CA MET A 8 5.15 13.45 -0.88
C MET A 8 4.02 12.54 -0.41
N PHE A 9 4.34 11.48 0.33
CA PHE A 9 3.33 10.58 0.90
C PHE A 9 2.35 11.31 1.84
N ILE A 10 2.86 12.17 2.73
CA ILE A 10 2.03 12.98 3.63
C ILE A 10 1.13 13.91 2.82
N SER A 11 1.68 14.60 1.82
CA SER A 11 0.88 15.47 0.94
C SER A 11 -0.23 14.71 0.20
N LEU A 12 0.03 13.48 -0.24
CA LEU A 12 -0.98 12.62 -0.89
C LEU A 12 -2.10 12.21 0.08
N LEU A 13 -1.76 11.88 1.33
CA LEU A 13 -2.74 11.57 2.37
C LEU A 13 -3.64 12.78 2.68
N GLU A 14 -3.07 13.98 2.76
CA GLU A 14 -3.79 15.22 3.07
C GLU A 14 -4.68 15.71 1.92
N ASN A 15 -4.22 15.52 0.68
CA ASN A 15 -4.96 15.92 -0.52
C ASN A 15 -6.25 15.09 -0.70
N LYS A 16 -6.24 13.80 -0.33
CA LYS A 16 -7.41 12.90 -0.33
C LYS A 16 -8.05 12.63 -1.70
N GLU A 17 -7.43 13.02 -2.81
CA GLU A 17 -7.97 12.75 -4.15
C GLU A 17 -7.56 11.38 -4.67
N GLU A 18 -6.32 10.96 -4.41
CA GLU A 18 -5.76 9.75 -4.99
C GLU A 18 -6.06 8.48 -4.18
N ARG A 19 -6.21 7.37 -4.90
CA ARG A 19 -6.23 6.01 -4.35
C ARG A 19 -4.92 5.34 -4.71
N PHE A 20 -4.25 4.78 -3.71
CA PHE A 20 -2.98 4.12 -3.92
C PHE A 20 -2.74 3.08 -2.84
N ALA A 21 -1.83 2.15 -3.11
CA ALA A 21 -1.31 1.24 -2.11
C ALA A 21 0.15 1.55 -1.83
N VAL A 22 0.56 1.42 -0.58
CA VAL A 22 1.94 1.66 -0.13
C VAL A 22 2.43 0.49 0.71
N ILE A 23 3.72 0.20 0.63
CA ILE A 23 4.38 -0.79 1.47
C ILE A 23 5.16 -0.06 2.56
N ILE A 24 4.85 -0.34 3.83
CA ILE A 24 5.53 0.25 4.99
C ILE A 24 5.87 -0.86 5.98
N ASN A 25 7.15 -1.04 6.31
CA ASN A 25 7.63 -2.10 7.23
C ASN A 25 7.09 -3.50 6.89
N HIS A 26 7.14 -3.89 5.61
CA HIS A 26 6.62 -5.17 5.10
C HIS A 26 5.09 -5.35 5.25
N TRP A 27 4.33 -4.27 5.37
CA TRP A 27 2.88 -4.33 5.34
C TRP A 27 2.32 -3.54 4.17
N PHE A 28 1.32 -4.12 3.51
CA PHE A 28 0.52 -3.40 2.52
C PHE A 28 -0.55 -2.56 3.21
N TYR A 29 -0.64 -1.32 2.76
CA TYR A 29 -1.69 -0.38 3.13
C TYR A 29 -2.37 0.11 1.86
N TYR A 30 -3.69 0.16 1.89
CA TYR A 30 -4.52 0.80 0.88
C TYR A 30 -5.01 2.15 1.41
N ILE A 31 -4.82 3.20 0.61
CA ILE A 31 -5.27 4.55 0.92
C ILE A 31 -6.45 4.87 0.01
N GLU A 32 -7.54 5.30 0.61
CA GLU A 32 -8.71 5.80 -0.12
C GLU A 32 -9.27 7.03 0.56
N LYS A 33 -9.25 8.17 -0.15
CA LYS A 33 -9.78 9.45 0.34
C LYS A 33 -9.21 9.87 1.71
N GLY A 34 -7.92 9.63 1.90
CA GLY A 34 -7.19 9.86 3.16
C GLY A 34 -7.46 8.85 4.27
N ARG A 35 -8.33 7.86 4.05
CA ARG A 35 -8.49 6.72 4.97
C ARG A 35 -7.40 5.71 4.69
N VAL A 36 -6.91 5.10 5.75
CA VAL A 36 -5.76 4.20 5.72
C VAL A 36 -6.21 2.82 6.16
N TYR A 37 -6.09 1.86 5.27
CA TYR A 37 -6.54 0.49 5.45
C TYR A 37 -5.34 -0.46 5.40
N ARG A 38 -5.00 -1.08 6.52
CA ARG A 38 -3.94 -2.10 6.54
C ARG A 38 -4.51 -3.47 6.16
N PHE A 39 -3.80 -4.18 5.30
CA PHE A 39 -4.15 -5.55 4.91
C PHE A 39 -4.11 -6.49 6.12
N GLN A 40 -4.94 -7.54 6.12
CA GLN A 40 -4.78 -8.62 7.11
C GLN A 40 -3.45 -9.35 6.91
N GLN A 41 -2.99 -10.03 7.96
CA GLN A 41 -1.73 -10.77 7.91
C GLN A 41 -1.66 -11.74 6.73
N HIS A 42 -2.65 -12.61 6.56
CA HIS A 42 -2.66 -13.58 5.47
C HIS A 42 -2.64 -12.90 4.08
N SER A 43 -3.47 -11.87 3.89
CA SER A 43 -3.53 -11.09 2.64
C SER A 43 -2.22 -10.34 2.37
N SER A 44 -1.62 -9.74 3.39
CA SER A 44 -0.35 -9.03 3.30
C SER A 44 0.78 -10.00 2.94
N THR A 45 0.86 -11.17 3.59
CA THR A 45 1.84 -12.21 3.26
C THR A 45 1.69 -12.66 1.81
N LYS A 46 0.46 -12.91 1.34
CA LYS A 46 0.22 -13.27 -0.05
C LYS A 46 0.70 -12.19 -1.02
N MET A 47 0.42 -10.91 -0.73
CA MET A 47 0.89 -9.81 -1.59
C MET A 47 2.39 -9.62 -1.55
N LEU A 48 3.05 -9.88 -0.42
CA LEU A 48 4.52 -9.86 -0.35
C LEU A 48 5.14 -10.96 -1.21
N THR A 49 4.52 -12.15 -1.28
CA THR A 49 4.97 -13.21 -2.18
C THR A 49 4.86 -12.78 -3.64
N ILE A 50 3.73 -12.19 -4.04
CA ILE A 50 3.54 -11.67 -5.41
C ILE A 50 4.54 -10.54 -5.70
N LEU A 51 4.79 -9.66 -4.73
CA LEU A 51 5.80 -8.62 -4.84
C LEU A 51 7.21 -9.20 -5.01
N GLY A 52 7.52 -10.32 -4.37
CA GLY A 52 8.74 -11.09 -4.58
C GLY A 52 8.90 -11.52 -6.03
N SER A 53 7.88 -12.20 -6.59
CA SER A 53 7.85 -12.57 -8.01
C SER A 53 7.97 -11.35 -8.95
N PHE A 54 7.44 -10.19 -8.56
CA PHE A 54 7.62 -8.96 -9.33
C PHE A 54 9.07 -8.47 -9.31
N TYR A 55 9.78 -8.52 -8.18
CA TYR A 55 11.20 -8.13 -8.13
C TYR A 55 12.13 -9.14 -8.80
N GLU A 56 11.72 -10.40 -8.89
CA GLU A 56 12.45 -11.47 -9.58
C GLU A 56 12.14 -11.50 -11.10
N ASP A 57 11.43 -10.48 -11.61
CA ASP A 57 11.00 -10.35 -13.01
C ASP A 57 10.15 -11.53 -13.53
N GLU A 58 9.56 -12.32 -12.63
CA GLU A 58 8.67 -13.44 -12.99
C GLU A 58 7.28 -12.96 -13.46
N ILE A 59 6.84 -11.81 -12.94
CA ILE A 59 5.61 -11.14 -13.35
C ILE A 59 5.89 -9.68 -13.71
N ASP A 60 5.14 -9.15 -14.67
CA ASP A 60 5.27 -7.76 -15.07
C ASP A 60 4.51 -6.79 -14.14
N SER A 61 4.74 -5.50 -14.36
CA SER A 61 4.12 -4.44 -13.55
C SER A 61 2.60 -4.37 -13.69
N GLU A 62 2.06 -4.79 -14.84
CA GLU A 62 0.61 -4.81 -15.08
C GLU A 62 -0.04 -5.91 -14.25
N THR A 63 0.53 -7.11 -14.28
CA THR A 63 0.11 -8.27 -13.49
C THR A 63 0.15 -7.97 -11.99
N MET A 64 1.22 -7.32 -11.51
CA MET A 64 1.33 -6.90 -10.11
C MET A 64 0.19 -5.94 -9.70
N VAL A 65 -0.12 -4.95 -10.54
CA VAL A 65 -1.21 -4.00 -10.28
C VAL A 65 -2.57 -4.71 -10.30
N VAL A 66 -2.79 -5.64 -11.24
CA VAL A 66 -4.04 -6.42 -11.33
C VAL A 66 -4.24 -7.28 -10.09
N GLU A 67 -3.23 -8.02 -9.65
CA GLU A 67 -3.32 -8.87 -8.45
C GLU A 67 -3.52 -8.05 -7.18
N LEU A 68 -2.86 -6.89 -7.08
CA LEU A 68 -3.06 -5.97 -5.97
C LEU A 68 -4.48 -5.39 -5.95
N LYS A 69 -5.02 -4.96 -7.10
CA LYS A 69 -6.42 -4.49 -7.22
C LYS A 69 -7.40 -5.59 -6.82
N LYS A 70 -7.20 -6.84 -7.28
CA LYS A 70 -8.02 -7.99 -6.86
C LYS A 70 -7.99 -8.21 -5.35
N SER A 71 -6.80 -8.15 -4.75
CA SER A 71 -6.61 -8.31 -3.30
C SER A 71 -7.31 -7.21 -2.50
N ILE A 72 -7.27 -5.97 -2.97
CA ILE A 72 -8.00 -4.84 -2.35
C ILE A 72 -9.50 -5.08 -2.42
N ILE A 73 -10.05 -5.37 -3.61
CA ILE A 73 -11.49 -5.61 -3.81
C ILE A 73 -11.99 -6.73 -2.91
N ASN A 74 -11.24 -7.84 -2.84
CA ASN A 74 -11.58 -8.98 -1.99
C ASN A 74 -11.65 -8.57 -0.51
N GLN A 75 -10.67 -7.81 -0.02
CA GLN A 75 -10.67 -7.33 1.37
C GLN A 75 -11.78 -6.31 1.65
N ILE A 76 -12.15 -5.45 0.68
CA ILE A 76 -13.33 -4.57 0.82
C ILE A 76 -14.60 -5.40 0.95
N GLN A 77 -14.77 -6.41 0.08
CA GLN A 77 -15.99 -7.22 0.01
C GLN A 77 -16.30 -7.92 1.34
N TYR A 78 -15.27 -8.36 2.05
CA TYR A 78 -15.42 -9.09 3.31
C TYR A 78 -15.09 -8.26 4.55
N ASP A 79 -14.91 -6.94 4.40
CA ASP A 79 -14.53 -6.01 5.46
C ASP A 79 -13.29 -6.49 6.27
N TRP A 80 -12.29 -6.98 5.55
CA TRP A 80 -11.10 -7.58 6.16
C TRP A 80 -10.02 -6.57 6.49
N PHE A 81 -10.14 -5.31 6.11
CA PHE A 81 -9.12 -4.33 6.47
C PHE A 81 -9.06 -4.06 7.98
N THR A 82 -7.87 -3.69 8.45
CA THR A 82 -7.74 -3.00 9.73
C THR A 82 -7.68 -1.50 9.46
N ASP A 83 -8.62 -0.74 9.99
CA ASP A 83 -8.55 0.72 9.99
C ASP A 83 -7.34 1.18 10.80
N VAL A 84 -6.56 2.08 10.22
CA VAL A 84 -5.39 2.67 10.87
C VAL A 84 -5.54 4.18 10.89
N TRP A 85 -5.25 4.77 12.06
CA TRP A 85 -5.23 6.22 12.21
C TRP A 85 -4.13 6.84 11.34
N MET A 86 -4.48 7.90 10.63
CA MET A 86 -3.56 8.59 9.72
C MET A 86 -2.30 9.04 10.47
N GLU A 87 -2.47 9.58 11.68
CA GLU A 87 -1.41 10.08 12.55
C GLU A 87 -0.40 8.97 12.88
N THR A 88 -0.89 7.74 13.11
CA THR A 88 -0.03 6.59 13.41
C THR A 88 0.85 6.22 12.23
N ILE A 89 0.33 6.31 11.00
CA ILE A 89 1.12 6.04 9.81
C ILE A 89 2.11 7.18 9.55
N VAL A 90 1.67 8.43 9.67
CA VAL A 90 2.51 9.61 9.47
C VAL A 90 3.70 9.58 10.42
N GLU A 91 3.48 9.28 11.71
CA GLU A 91 4.55 9.13 12.69
C GLU A 91 5.53 8.02 12.29
N ARG A 92 5.03 6.87 11.84
CA ARG A 92 5.85 5.73 11.42
C ARG A 92 6.74 6.07 10.22
N VAL A 93 6.20 6.72 9.21
CA VAL A 93 6.97 7.06 7.99
C VAL A 93 7.89 8.26 8.21
N SER A 94 7.54 9.19 9.11
CA SER A 94 8.37 10.37 9.43
C SER A 94 9.70 9.99 10.08
N ARG A 95 9.77 8.82 10.73
CA ARG A 95 10.99 8.27 11.31
C ARG A 95 11.78 7.38 10.33
N SER A 96 11.24 7.11 9.14
CA SER A 96 11.90 6.29 8.12
C SER A 96 12.84 7.17 7.27
N PRO A 97 14.12 6.81 7.14
CA PRO A 97 15.05 7.52 6.24
C PRO A 97 14.89 7.08 4.77
N TYR A 98 14.03 6.10 4.48
CA TYR A 98 13.90 5.49 3.17
C TYR A 98 12.66 6.01 2.42
N ASP A 99 12.78 6.09 1.10
CA ASP A 99 11.65 6.31 0.20
C ASP A 99 10.63 5.16 0.32
N LEU A 100 9.37 5.51 0.08
CA LEU A 100 8.24 4.59 0.12
C LEU A 100 7.90 4.10 -1.28
N GLU A 101 7.58 2.83 -1.39
CA GLU A 101 7.14 2.23 -2.64
C GLU A 101 5.61 2.22 -2.72
N VAL A 102 5.11 2.85 -3.78
CA VAL A 102 3.69 3.12 -3.99
C VAL A 102 3.20 2.60 -5.33
N PHE A 103 2.00 2.04 -5.31
CA PHE A 103 1.21 1.63 -6.46
C PHE A 103 0.01 2.58 -6.60
N PHE A 104 0.02 3.43 -7.62
CA PHE A 104 -1.09 4.28 -8.00
C PHE A 104 -2.05 3.52 -8.92
N PHE A 105 -3.35 3.84 -8.86
CA PHE A 105 -4.41 3.07 -9.52
C PHE A 105 -5.33 3.86 -10.41
#